data_AF-A0A3S8U6J1-F1
#
_entry.id   AF-A0A3S8U6J1-F1
#
_cell.length_a   1.000
_cell.length_b   1.000
_cell.length_c   1.000
_cell.angle_alpha   90.00
_cell.angle_beta   90.00
_cell.angle_gamma   90.00
#
_symmetry.space_group_name_H-M   'P 1'
#
loop_
_entity.id
_entity.type
_entity.pdbx_description
1 polymer ?
#
loop_
_entity_poly.entity_id
_entity_poly.type
_entity_poly.pdbx_seq_one_letter_code
_entity_poly.pdbx_strand_id
1 'polypeptide(L)'
;MDTIYATATARGRAGLAVVRISGPDALAAAKALCPRLPEPRVAGLRRLFWKGDLLDEALVLTFAKGASFTGEAVVELHLHGGVAVVSAVLRALADQPRLRLAEPGEFTRRALENGVLDLTQVEGLADLIDAETEAQRRQAVRVLSGSVGQRVDQWRHDLIRAGALLEATIDFADEEVPVDVSPEVLALIDGLLADLGREAAGVAAAERIRDGFEVAIVGAPNVGKSTLLNRLAGREAAITSDIAGTTRDVIEVRMEIGGLPVTFLDTAGLRTTGDVLEQAGIDRALARAEAADLRVFLTSGETVPGLTPRGDDLVVAGKSDTISAPDGLAVSGLTGSGVSELLDRIGEILHHRVASAGALVRERHRLAVIGALSALAEARAEVLREDQRVELAADHLRRAVRALDTLVGRVDVDDLLGEIFASFCIGK
;
A
#
# COMPACT_ATOMS: atom_id res chain seq x y z
N MET A 1 -14.68 23.83 -10.25
CA MET A 1 -14.40 23.18 -8.96
C MET A 1 -14.85 24.09 -7.84
N ASP A 2 -15.52 23.48 -6.88
CA ASP A 2 -16.02 24.01 -5.62
C ASP A 2 -14.90 24.00 -4.56
N THR A 3 -14.99 24.87 -3.55
CA THR A 3 -13.97 24.96 -2.49
C THR A 3 -14.34 24.02 -1.35
N ILE A 4 -13.40 23.14 -0.99
CA ILE A 4 -13.59 22.16 0.08
C ILE A 4 -12.80 22.52 1.32
N TYR A 5 -13.29 22.07 2.47
CA TYR A 5 -12.54 22.16 3.72
C TYR A 5 -12.77 20.91 4.59
N ALA A 6 -11.77 20.57 5.40
CA ALA A 6 -11.87 19.54 6.43
C ALA A 6 -10.73 19.65 7.45
N THR A 7 -10.88 18.96 8.57
CA THR A 7 -9.77 18.72 9.51
C THR A 7 -8.79 17.71 8.89
N ALA A 8 -7.50 18.06 8.80
CA ALA A 8 -6.43 17.25 8.24
C ALA A 8 -5.63 16.46 9.31
N THR A 9 -5.98 16.61 10.58
CA THR A 9 -5.41 15.88 11.73
C THR A 9 -6.40 14.88 12.31
N ALA A 10 -5.90 13.88 13.04
CA ALA A 10 -6.75 12.90 13.74
C ALA A 10 -7.77 13.59 14.66
N ARG A 11 -8.95 12.97 14.80
CA ARG A 11 -10.00 13.46 15.70
C ARG A 11 -9.61 13.20 17.15
N GLY A 12 -9.98 14.13 18.03
CA GLY A 12 -9.77 14.00 19.48
C GLY A 12 -9.11 15.24 20.06
N ARG A 13 -8.72 15.14 21.33
CA ARG A 13 -7.98 16.19 22.02
C ARG A 13 -6.51 16.09 21.63
N ALA A 14 -5.95 17.18 21.11
CA ALA A 14 -4.54 17.29 20.76
C ALA A 14 -3.98 18.66 21.12
N GLY A 15 -2.66 18.83 21.08
CA GLY A 15 -2.03 20.16 21.21
C GLY A 15 -2.37 21.09 20.04
N LEU A 16 -2.51 20.51 18.84
CA LEU A 16 -2.76 21.23 17.60
C LEU A 16 -3.77 20.46 16.74
N ALA A 17 -4.61 21.17 15.98
CA ALA A 17 -5.42 20.62 14.90
C ALA A 17 -5.25 21.47 13.64
N VAL A 18 -5.16 20.82 12.47
CA VAL A 18 -5.05 21.54 11.19
C VAL A 18 -6.37 21.44 10.46
N VAL A 19 -6.95 22.58 10.09
CA VAL A 19 -8.07 22.67 9.14
C VAL A 19 -7.54 23.14 7.81
N ARG A 20 -7.75 22.35 6.76
CA ARG A 20 -7.31 22.65 5.39
C ARG A 20 -8.50 23.11 4.55
N ILE A 21 -8.28 24.12 3.71
CA ILE A 21 -9.22 24.66 2.74
C ILE A 21 -8.56 24.63 1.37
N SER A 22 -9.18 24.01 0.36
CA SER A 22 -8.65 23.89 -1.01
C SER A 22 -9.69 24.29 -2.05
N GLY A 23 -9.29 25.12 -3.01
CA GLY A 23 -10.14 25.51 -4.14
C GLY A 23 -10.07 26.99 -4.48
N PRO A 24 -10.86 27.45 -5.45
CA PRO A 24 -10.79 28.82 -5.97
C PRO A 24 -11.12 29.90 -4.92
N ASP A 25 -11.98 29.59 -3.94
CA ASP A 25 -12.38 30.53 -2.88
C ASP A 25 -11.56 30.36 -1.58
N ALA A 26 -10.53 29.49 -1.53
CA ALA A 26 -9.81 29.18 -0.29
C ALA A 26 -9.21 30.42 0.40
N LEU A 27 -8.59 31.31 -0.38
CA LEU A 27 -8.02 32.56 0.13
C LEU A 27 -9.11 33.56 0.55
N ALA A 28 -10.24 33.61 -0.17
CA ALA A 28 -11.35 34.48 0.18
C ALA A 28 -11.99 34.02 1.50
N ALA A 29 -12.16 32.72 1.68
CA ALA A 29 -12.71 32.13 2.90
C ALA A 29 -11.84 32.39 4.12
N ALA A 30 -10.52 32.24 3.96
CA ALA A 30 -9.57 32.55 5.02
C ALA A 30 -9.55 34.06 5.37
N LYS A 31 -9.66 34.95 4.37
CA LYS A 31 -9.77 36.41 4.59
C LYS A 31 -11.03 36.78 5.38
N ALA A 32 -12.12 36.03 5.22
CA ALA A 32 -13.34 36.25 5.99
C ALA A 32 -13.15 35.95 7.49
N LEU A 33 -12.29 34.99 7.83
CA LEU A 33 -11.92 34.67 9.21
C LEU A 33 -10.81 35.59 9.76
N CYS A 34 -9.84 35.97 8.92
CA CYS A 34 -8.73 36.84 9.27
C CYS A 34 -8.35 37.77 8.09
N PRO A 35 -8.74 39.06 8.10
CA PRO A 35 -8.61 39.94 6.92
C PRO A 35 -7.20 40.12 6.34
N ARG A 36 -6.15 39.98 7.17
CA ARG A 36 -4.76 40.00 6.73
C ARG A 36 -4.20 38.59 6.71
N LEU A 37 -4.09 37.98 5.53
CA LEU A 37 -3.38 36.71 5.37
C LEU A 37 -1.86 36.92 5.38
N PRO A 38 -1.06 35.91 5.77
CA PRO A 38 0.38 35.92 5.55
C PRO A 38 0.74 35.69 4.08
N GLU A 39 1.98 36.04 3.73
CA GLU A 39 2.57 35.74 2.43
C GLU A 39 2.56 34.22 2.16
N PRO A 40 2.43 33.78 0.89
CA PRO A 40 2.48 32.37 0.55
C PRO A 40 3.71 31.66 1.12
N ARG A 41 3.51 30.49 1.73
CA ARG A 41 4.54 29.67 2.40
C ARG A 41 5.27 30.35 3.57
N VAL A 42 4.70 31.42 4.11
CA VAL A 42 5.17 32.06 5.36
C VAL A 42 4.12 31.86 6.44
N ALA A 43 4.54 31.35 7.60
CA ALA A 43 3.64 31.22 8.75
C ALA A 43 3.31 32.59 9.34
N GLY A 44 2.03 32.85 9.60
CA GLY A 44 1.59 34.05 10.30
C GLY A 44 0.63 33.74 11.43
N LEU A 45 0.95 34.22 12.65
CA LEU A 45 0.01 34.17 13.76
C LEU A 45 -1.16 35.13 13.50
N ARG A 46 -2.40 34.63 13.58
CA ARG A 46 -3.62 35.38 13.32
C ARG A 46 -4.70 35.03 14.34
N ARG A 47 -5.50 36.03 14.70
CA ARG A 47 -6.75 35.83 15.42
C ARG A 47 -7.85 35.59 14.41
N LEU A 48 -8.57 34.48 14.56
CA LEU A 48 -9.66 34.06 13.68
C LEU A 48 -10.98 34.51 14.29
N PHE A 49 -11.79 35.22 13.52
CA PHE A 49 -13.08 35.73 13.96
C PHE A 49 -14.21 35.26 13.05
N TRP A 50 -15.40 35.08 13.62
CA TRP A 50 -16.63 34.88 12.84
C TRP A 50 -17.80 35.57 13.53
N LYS A 51 -18.53 36.41 12.80
CA LYS A 51 -19.71 37.15 13.31
C LYS A 51 -19.45 37.93 14.62
N GLY A 52 -18.21 38.36 14.85
CA GLY A 52 -17.78 39.11 16.03
C GLY A 52 -17.12 38.28 17.14
N ASP A 53 -17.26 36.96 17.11
CA ASP A 53 -16.67 36.06 18.09
C ASP A 53 -15.25 35.67 17.71
N LEU A 54 -14.33 35.71 18.69
CA LEU A 54 -12.99 35.15 18.54
C LEU A 54 -13.09 33.62 18.61
N LEU A 55 -12.76 32.96 17.51
CA LEU A 55 -12.77 31.50 17.43
C LEU A 55 -11.48 30.90 17.99
N ASP A 56 -10.33 31.46 17.59
CA ASP A 56 -9.01 31.02 18.03
C ASP A 56 -7.92 32.05 17.71
N GLU A 57 -6.73 31.89 18.30
CA GLU A 57 -5.48 32.48 17.84
C GLU A 57 -4.59 31.36 17.27
N ALA A 58 -4.40 31.36 15.95
CA ALA A 58 -3.89 30.24 15.18
C ALA A 58 -2.75 30.66 14.24
N LEU A 59 -1.87 29.72 13.92
CA LEU A 59 -0.95 29.91 12.79
C LEU A 59 -1.71 29.69 11.48
N VAL A 60 -1.53 30.58 10.52
CA VAL A 60 -2.12 30.48 9.20
C VAL A 60 -1.00 30.29 8.18
N LEU A 61 -1.18 29.32 7.27
CA LEU A 61 -0.32 29.10 6.12
C LEU A 61 -1.15 29.21 4.84
N THR A 62 -0.61 29.87 3.82
CA THR A 62 -1.25 29.98 2.51
C THR A 62 -0.35 29.40 1.43
N PHE A 63 -0.94 28.76 0.43
CA PHE A 63 -0.26 28.20 -0.72
C PHE A 63 -0.92 28.70 -2.00
N ALA A 64 -0.10 29.18 -2.93
CA ALA A 64 -0.56 29.57 -4.26
C ALA A 64 -0.91 28.33 -5.11
N LYS A 65 -1.72 28.54 -6.15
CA LYS A 65 -2.01 27.53 -7.17
C LYS A 65 -0.71 27.00 -7.78
N GLY A 66 -0.62 25.68 -7.98
CA GLY A 66 0.58 24.98 -8.47
C GLY A 66 1.68 24.78 -7.41
N ALA A 67 1.48 25.28 -6.20
CA ALA A 67 2.49 25.23 -5.13
C ALA A 67 1.94 24.61 -3.83
N SER A 68 0.88 23.81 -3.93
CA SER A 68 0.16 23.17 -2.82
C SER A 68 0.00 21.67 -3.05
N PHE A 69 -0.45 20.94 -2.02
CA PHE A 69 -0.71 19.49 -2.10
C PHE A 69 -1.73 19.11 -3.17
N THR A 70 -2.81 19.87 -3.31
CA THR A 70 -3.86 19.61 -4.31
C THR A 70 -3.55 20.23 -5.67
N GLY A 71 -2.53 21.08 -5.77
CA GLY A 71 -2.28 21.92 -6.95
C GLY A 71 -3.17 23.17 -7.03
N GLU A 72 -4.17 23.30 -6.16
CA GLU A 72 -5.06 24.46 -6.07
C GLU A 72 -4.51 25.54 -5.14
N ALA A 73 -5.22 26.67 -4.99
CA ALA A 73 -4.98 27.55 -3.86
C ALA A 73 -5.41 26.84 -2.57
N VAL A 74 -4.53 26.83 -1.56
CA VAL A 74 -4.78 26.14 -0.28
C VAL A 74 -4.51 27.07 0.89
N VAL A 75 -5.31 26.98 1.94
CA VAL A 75 -5.04 27.58 3.24
C VAL A 75 -5.07 26.49 4.31
N GLU A 76 -4.11 26.55 5.23
CA GLU A 76 -4.09 25.72 6.43
C GLU A 76 -4.21 26.60 7.67
N LEU A 77 -5.18 26.27 8.52
CA LEU A 77 -5.40 26.89 9.82
C LEU A 77 -4.92 25.92 10.89
N HIS A 78 -3.86 26.29 11.59
CA HIS A 78 -3.21 25.51 12.64
C HIS A 78 -3.75 25.99 13.99
N LEU A 79 -4.87 25.37 14.39
CA LEU A 79 -5.69 25.71 15.55
C LEU A 79 -5.20 24.99 16.81
N HIS A 80 -5.61 25.49 17.98
CA HIS A 80 -5.56 24.68 19.20
C HIS A 80 -6.43 23.42 19.03
N GLY A 81 -5.90 22.26 19.42
CA GLY A 81 -6.53 20.94 19.18
C GLY A 81 -7.74 20.60 20.08
N GLY A 82 -8.50 21.61 20.51
CA GLY A 82 -9.75 21.44 21.26
C GLY A 82 -10.92 21.15 20.33
N VAL A 83 -11.70 20.10 20.63
CA VAL A 83 -12.86 19.68 19.81
C VAL A 83 -13.85 20.84 19.57
N ALA A 84 -14.07 21.69 20.57
CA ALA A 84 -14.94 22.85 20.46
C ALA A 84 -14.39 23.92 19.49
N VAL A 85 -13.08 24.19 19.53
CA VAL A 85 -12.40 25.16 18.66
C VAL A 85 -12.50 24.72 17.20
N VAL A 86 -12.11 23.47 16.92
CA VAL A 86 -12.20 22.90 15.57
C VAL A 86 -13.64 22.93 15.07
N SER A 87 -14.61 22.53 15.90
CA SER A 87 -16.03 22.55 15.52
C SER A 87 -16.54 23.96 15.23
N ALA A 88 -16.11 24.97 15.98
CA ALA A 88 -16.50 26.36 15.77
C ALA A 88 -15.94 26.90 14.44
N VAL A 89 -14.68 26.61 14.12
CA VAL A 89 -14.06 26.99 12.84
C VAL A 89 -14.72 26.28 11.66
N LEU A 90 -15.00 24.97 11.76
CA LEU A 90 -15.70 24.24 10.69
C LEU A 90 -17.11 24.80 10.45
N ARG A 91 -17.86 25.16 11.51
CA ARG A 91 -19.17 25.83 11.36
C ARG A 91 -19.04 27.21 10.71
N ALA A 92 -18.02 27.97 11.08
CA ALA A 92 -17.76 29.27 10.46
C ALA A 92 -17.43 29.17 8.97
N LEU A 93 -16.75 28.09 8.55
CA LEU A 93 -16.52 27.79 7.13
C LEU A 93 -17.80 27.28 6.44
N ALA A 94 -18.62 26.48 7.12
CA ALA A 94 -19.91 26.00 6.60
C ALA A 94 -20.90 27.13 6.32
N ASP A 95 -20.88 28.19 7.14
CA ASP A 95 -21.73 29.37 6.97
C ASP A 95 -21.32 30.24 5.76
N GLN A 96 -20.17 30.00 5.15
CA GLN A 96 -19.68 30.77 4.01
C GLN A 96 -20.22 30.22 2.68
N PRO A 97 -20.55 31.09 1.71
CA PRO A 97 -21.05 30.64 0.42
C PRO A 97 -19.94 29.92 -0.38
N ARG A 98 -20.35 28.93 -1.19
CA ARG A 98 -19.47 28.16 -2.11
C ARG A 98 -18.39 27.29 -1.43
N LEU A 99 -18.55 27.03 -0.13
CA LEU A 99 -17.74 26.08 0.61
C LEU A 99 -18.56 24.83 0.93
N ARG A 100 -17.91 23.66 0.90
CA ARG A 100 -18.49 22.42 1.43
C ARG A 100 -17.45 21.59 2.16
N LEU A 101 -17.91 20.65 2.98
CA LEU A 101 -17.04 19.64 3.57
C LEU A 101 -16.44 18.77 2.45
N ALA A 102 -15.16 18.44 2.61
CA ALA A 102 -14.49 17.48 1.76
C ALA A 102 -15.05 16.06 1.98
N GLU A 103 -15.13 15.29 0.89
CA GLU A 103 -15.36 13.85 0.93
C GLU A 103 -14.08 13.11 1.39
N PRO A 104 -14.19 11.84 1.84
CA PRO A 104 -13.01 11.00 2.09
C PRO A 104 -12.09 10.94 0.86
N GLY A 105 -10.78 11.11 1.03
CA GLY A 105 -9.82 11.06 -0.08
C GLY A 105 -9.81 12.27 -1.00
N GLU A 106 -10.70 13.26 -0.82
CA GLU A 106 -10.93 14.26 -1.87
C GLU A 106 -9.74 15.20 -2.12
N PHE A 107 -8.94 15.53 -1.10
CA PHE A 107 -7.76 16.36 -1.33
C PHE A 107 -6.72 15.61 -2.19
N THR A 108 -6.54 14.32 -1.93
CA THR A 108 -5.63 13.44 -2.66
C THR A 108 -6.16 13.17 -4.07
N ARG A 109 -7.48 13.00 -4.23
CA ARG A 109 -8.14 12.92 -5.54
C ARG A 109 -7.88 14.16 -6.39
N ARG A 110 -8.01 15.36 -5.81
CA ARG A 110 -7.68 16.61 -6.52
C ARG A 110 -6.20 16.73 -6.85
N ALA A 111 -5.31 16.21 -6.00
CA ALA A 111 -3.88 16.16 -6.30
C ALA A 111 -3.59 15.29 -7.53
N LEU A 112 -4.28 14.16 -7.67
CA LEU A 112 -4.22 13.29 -8.85
C LEU A 112 -4.80 13.99 -10.10
N GLU A 113 -6.02 14.52 -10.01
CA GLU A 113 -6.69 15.21 -11.13
C GLU A 113 -5.89 16.43 -11.64
N ASN A 114 -5.17 17.12 -10.75
CA ASN A 114 -4.32 18.25 -11.11
C ASN A 114 -2.89 17.85 -11.51
N GLY A 115 -2.58 16.55 -11.58
CA GLY A 115 -1.27 16.03 -11.99
C GLY A 115 -0.14 16.31 -11.00
N VAL A 116 -0.45 16.58 -9.73
CA VAL A 116 0.54 16.76 -8.65
C VAL A 116 1.08 15.41 -8.20
N LEU A 117 0.23 14.39 -8.18
CA LEU A 117 0.57 13.00 -7.87
C LEU A 117 0.08 12.11 -9.01
N ASP A 118 0.80 11.03 -9.30
CA ASP A 118 0.27 9.92 -10.10
C ASP A 118 -0.45 8.89 -9.21
N LEU A 119 -1.14 7.91 -9.83
CA LEU A 119 -1.93 6.93 -9.09
C LEU A 119 -1.08 6.08 -8.14
N THR A 120 0.15 5.75 -8.52
CA THR A 120 1.08 4.97 -7.68
C THR A 120 1.53 5.77 -6.46
N GLN A 121 1.72 7.08 -6.61
CA GLN A 121 2.07 7.97 -5.51
C GLN A 121 0.88 8.15 -4.55
N VAL A 122 -0.35 8.23 -5.06
CA VAL A 122 -1.57 8.23 -4.22
C VAL A 122 -1.61 6.97 -3.37
N GLU A 123 -1.45 5.81 -3.99
CA GLU A 123 -1.39 4.53 -3.30
C GLU A 123 -0.25 4.45 -2.27
N GLY A 124 0.95 4.94 -2.62
CA GLY A 124 2.08 5.02 -1.70
C GLY A 124 1.86 5.99 -0.53
N LEU A 125 1.04 7.03 -0.72
CA LEU A 125 0.63 7.92 0.37
C LEU A 125 -0.31 7.22 1.36
N ALA A 126 -1.27 6.43 0.87
CA ALA A 126 -2.11 5.58 1.72
C ALA A 126 -1.23 4.61 2.53
N ASP A 127 -0.35 3.87 1.85
CA ASP A 127 0.55 2.90 2.50
C ASP A 127 1.44 3.57 3.56
N LEU A 128 1.82 4.83 3.37
CA LEU A 128 2.63 5.57 4.34
C LEU A 128 1.85 5.98 5.59
N ILE A 129 0.56 6.28 5.44
CA ILE A 129 -0.32 6.64 6.56
C ILE A 129 -0.63 5.39 7.40
N ASP A 130 -0.82 4.24 6.74
CA ASP A 130 -1.17 2.97 7.37
C ASP A 130 0.05 2.16 7.85
N ALA A 131 1.28 2.60 7.54
CA ALA A 131 2.50 1.90 7.91
C ALA A 131 2.63 1.74 9.44
N GLU A 132 2.69 0.51 9.90
CA GLU A 132 2.90 0.14 11.32
C GLU A 132 4.37 -0.21 11.61
N THR A 133 5.15 -0.53 10.57
CA THR A 133 6.55 -0.96 10.66
C THR A 133 7.50 -0.12 9.82
N GLU A 134 8.79 -0.13 10.17
CA GLU A 134 9.81 0.61 9.42
C GLU A 134 9.97 0.11 7.97
N ALA A 135 9.75 -1.19 7.70
CA ALA A 135 9.79 -1.72 6.33
C ALA A 135 8.64 -1.18 5.47
N GLN A 136 7.41 -1.16 6.00
CA GLN A 136 6.25 -0.54 5.34
C GLN A 136 6.53 0.94 5.04
N ARG A 137 7.00 1.69 6.04
CA ARG A 137 7.31 3.12 5.88
C ARG A 137 8.35 3.36 4.78
N ARG A 138 9.45 2.59 4.75
CA ARG A 138 10.49 2.74 3.72
C ARG A 138 9.97 2.42 2.32
N GLN A 139 9.16 1.37 2.19
CA GLN A 139 8.56 1.00 0.92
C GLN A 139 7.59 2.07 0.43
N ALA A 140 6.69 2.53 1.30
CA ALA A 140 5.71 3.56 0.98
C ALA A 140 6.38 4.88 0.57
N VAL A 141 7.43 5.32 1.28
CA VAL A 141 8.22 6.50 0.90
C VAL A 141 8.87 6.34 -0.48
N ARG A 142 9.41 5.16 -0.79
CA ARG A 142 10.00 4.89 -2.12
C ARG A 142 8.96 5.05 -3.21
N VAL A 143 7.79 4.45 -3.06
CA VAL A 143 6.69 4.56 -4.03
C VAL A 143 6.22 6.02 -4.16
N LEU A 144 5.95 6.68 -3.03
CA LEU A 144 5.50 8.07 -2.97
C LEU A 144 6.49 9.06 -3.61
N SER A 145 7.80 8.76 -3.59
CA SER A 145 8.83 9.58 -4.23
C SER A 145 8.69 9.67 -5.77
N GLY A 146 7.80 8.87 -6.36
CA GLY A 146 7.59 8.83 -7.81
C GLY A 146 8.55 7.89 -8.54
N SER A 147 9.26 7.01 -7.82
CA SER A 147 10.22 6.08 -8.44
C SER A 147 9.54 5.12 -9.43
N VAL A 148 8.28 4.77 -9.18
CA VAL A 148 7.49 3.91 -10.08
C VAL A 148 7.12 4.69 -11.34
N GLY A 149 6.56 5.89 -11.21
CA GLY A 149 6.22 6.77 -12.34
C GLY A 149 7.42 7.05 -13.25
N GLN A 150 8.58 7.37 -12.67
CA GLN A 150 9.82 7.59 -13.43
C GLN A 150 10.25 6.36 -14.27
N ARG A 151 10.10 5.15 -13.71
CA ARG A 151 10.42 3.92 -14.44
C ARG A 151 9.42 3.63 -15.54
N VAL A 152 8.14 3.84 -15.28
CA VAL A 152 7.08 3.71 -16.29
C VAL A 152 7.32 4.69 -17.44
N ASP A 153 7.72 5.92 -17.16
CA ASP A 153 8.05 6.90 -18.19
C ASP A 153 9.26 6.49 -19.03
N GLN A 154 10.29 5.92 -18.42
CA GLN A 154 11.43 5.37 -19.15
C GLN A 154 11.01 4.22 -20.06
N TRP A 155 10.27 3.23 -19.54
CA TRP A 155 9.80 2.11 -20.35
C TRP A 155 8.91 2.55 -21.51
N ARG A 156 8.04 3.53 -21.25
CA ARG A 156 7.16 4.12 -22.27
C ARG A 156 7.97 4.86 -23.33
N HIS A 157 9.01 5.59 -22.97
CA HIS A 157 9.92 6.23 -23.93
C HIS A 157 10.54 5.19 -24.87
N ASP A 158 10.99 4.05 -24.32
CA ASP A 158 11.63 3.00 -25.11
C ASP A 158 10.62 2.27 -26.03
N LEU A 159 9.39 2.05 -25.57
CA LEU A 159 8.30 1.53 -26.39
C LEU A 159 7.89 2.48 -27.51
N ILE A 160 7.80 3.78 -27.24
CA ILE A 160 7.47 4.80 -28.26
C ILE A 160 8.58 4.86 -29.31
N ARG A 161 9.85 4.77 -28.91
CA ARG A 161 10.97 4.69 -29.85
C ARG A 161 10.88 3.46 -30.73
N ALA A 162 10.64 2.28 -30.14
CA ALA A 162 10.47 1.05 -30.89
C ALA A 162 9.28 1.15 -31.88
N GLY A 163 8.15 1.69 -31.43
CA GLY A 163 6.98 1.95 -32.26
C GLY A 163 7.27 2.90 -33.43
N ALA A 164 7.97 4.01 -33.18
CA ALA A 164 8.32 4.99 -34.20
C ALA A 164 9.26 4.40 -35.28
N LEU A 165 10.18 3.51 -34.91
CA LEU A 165 11.05 2.80 -35.86
C LEU A 165 10.24 1.86 -36.76
N LEU A 166 9.27 1.13 -36.19
CA LEU A 166 8.37 0.27 -36.96
C LEU A 166 7.44 1.10 -37.87
N GLU A 167 6.87 2.20 -37.37
CA GLU A 167 6.02 3.12 -38.16
C GLU A 167 6.79 3.73 -39.34
N ALA A 168 8.05 4.14 -39.14
CA ALA A 168 8.91 4.61 -40.22
C ALA A 168 9.20 3.53 -41.28
N THR A 169 9.11 2.24 -40.94
CA THR A 169 9.25 1.17 -41.93
C THR A 169 7.96 0.98 -42.74
N ILE A 170 6.80 1.19 -42.11
CA ILE A 170 5.47 1.10 -42.75
C ILE A 170 5.27 2.26 -43.73
N ASP A 171 5.54 3.49 -43.30
CA ASP A 171 5.27 4.70 -44.09
C ASP A 171 6.16 4.80 -45.36
N PHE A 172 7.30 4.11 -45.36
CA PHE A 172 8.29 4.10 -46.45
C PHE A 172 8.41 2.73 -47.13
N ALA A 173 7.42 1.84 -47.01
CA ALA A 173 7.46 0.48 -47.57
C ALA A 173 7.65 0.43 -49.11
N ASP A 174 7.27 1.49 -49.83
CA ASP A 174 7.45 1.64 -51.29
C ASP A 174 8.79 2.31 -51.68
N GLU A 175 9.56 2.78 -50.69
CA GLU A 175 10.89 3.37 -50.86
C GLU A 175 11.97 2.42 -50.31
N GLU A 176 13.18 2.40 -50.86
CA GLU A 176 14.28 1.61 -50.28
C GLU A 176 14.65 2.19 -48.90
N VAL A 177 14.06 1.67 -47.82
CA VAL A 177 14.42 2.05 -46.46
C VAL A 177 15.91 1.74 -46.27
N PRO A 178 16.79 2.74 -46.03
CA PRO A 178 18.24 2.54 -46.16
C PRO A 178 18.88 1.66 -45.07
N VAL A 179 18.14 1.33 -44.00
CA VAL A 179 18.68 0.68 -42.79
C VAL A 179 17.65 -0.29 -42.20
N ASP A 180 18.08 -1.53 -41.92
CA ASP A 180 17.28 -2.48 -41.13
C ASP A 180 17.17 -2.02 -39.68
N VAL A 181 15.96 -1.66 -39.25
CA VAL A 181 15.65 -1.19 -37.90
C VAL A 181 15.37 -2.33 -36.90
N SER A 182 15.19 -3.55 -37.39
CA SER A 182 14.80 -4.72 -36.59
C SER A 182 15.76 -5.00 -35.43
N PRO A 183 17.10 -4.90 -35.58
CA PRO A 183 18.03 -5.12 -34.48
C PRO A 183 17.85 -4.14 -33.32
N GLU A 184 17.58 -2.86 -33.62
CA GLU A 184 17.36 -1.84 -32.59
C GLU A 184 16.04 -2.06 -31.86
N VAL A 185 14.96 -2.35 -32.60
CA VAL A 185 13.65 -2.66 -32.03
C VAL A 185 13.73 -3.88 -31.11
N LEU A 186 14.38 -4.96 -31.55
CA LEU A 186 14.55 -6.17 -30.74
C LEU A 186 15.36 -5.91 -29.47
N ALA A 187 16.42 -5.10 -29.54
CA ALA A 187 17.20 -4.73 -28.36
C ALA A 187 16.37 -3.96 -27.32
N LEU A 188 15.52 -3.02 -27.77
CA LEU A 188 14.60 -2.30 -26.89
C LEU A 188 13.58 -3.24 -26.25
N ILE A 189 12.94 -4.11 -27.04
CA ILE A 189 11.96 -5.07 -26.53
C ILE A 189 12.59 -6.05 -25.54
N ASP A 190 13.77 -6.61 -25.83
CA ASP A 190 14.45 -7.57 -24.96
C ASP A 190 14.88 -6.92 -23.64
N GLY A 191 15.34 -5.67 -23.67
CA GLY A 191 15.62 -4.89 -22.46
C GLY A 191 14.37 -4.71 -21.59
N LEU A 192 13.24 -4.32 -22.21
CA LEU A 192 11.97 -4.14 -21.51
C LEU A 192 11.43 -5.44 -20.92
N LEU A 193 11.47 -6.54 -21.67
CA LEU A 193 11.07 -7.86 -21.18
C LEU A 193 11.88 -8.27 -19.94
N ALA A 194 13.19 -8.05 -19.94
CA ALA A 194 14.05 -8.35 -18.81
C ALA A 194 13.74 -7.47 -17.60
N ASP A 195 13.53 -6.16 -17.81
CA ASP A 195 13.24 -5.20 -16.74
C ASP A 195 11.88 -5.45 -16.09
N LEU A 196 10.83 -5.59 -16.90
CA LEU A 196 9.48 -5.88 -16.45
C LEU A 196 9.38 -7.26 -15.79
N GLY A 197 10.12 -8.25 -16.29
CA GLY A 197 10.20 -9.57 -15.67
C GLY A 197 10.79 -9.54 -14.26
N ARG A 198 11.82 -8.72 -14.03
CA ARG A 198 12.39 -8.52 -12.68
C ARG A 198 11.40 -7.84 -11.74
N GLU A 199 10.67 -6.83 -12.21
CA GLU A 199 9.65 -6.17 -11.39
C GLU A 199 8.49 -7.09 -11.05
N ALA A 200 7.98 -7.86 -12.03
CA ALA A 200 6.90 -8.81 -11.82
C ALA A 200 7.25 -9.86 -10.75
N ALA A 201 8.50 -10.35 -10.75
CA ALA A 201 8.99 -11.31 -9.76
C ALA A 201 9.08 -10.71 -8.34
N GLY A 202 9.29 -9.40 -8.23
CA GLY A 202 9.42 -8.69 -6.96
C GLY A 202 8.09 -8.27 -6.31
N VAL A 203 6.96 -8.36 -7.02
CA VAL A 203 5.66 -7.86 -6.52
C VAL A 203 5.18 -8.61 -5.28
N ALA A 204 5.22 -9.93 -5.29
CA ALA A 204 4.73 -10.75 -4.16
C ALA A 204 5.49 -10.45 -2.86
N ALA A 205 6.79 -10.21 -2.96
CA ALA A 205 7.62 -9.82 -1.82
C ALA A 205 7.27 -8.41 -1.30
N ALA A 206 7.07 -7.45 -2.20
CA ALA A 206 6.67 -6.08 -1.84
C ALA A 206 5.25 -6.04 -1.24
N GLU A 207 4.32 -6.83 -1.80
CA GLU A 207 2.97 -7.02 -1.29
C GLU A 207 2.99 -7.47 0.18
N ARG A 208 3.82 -8.46 0.53
CA ARG A 208 3.93 -8.92 1.92
C ARG A 208 4.56 -7.92 2.87
N ILE A 209 5.47 -7.06 2.39
CA ILE A 209 5.93 -5.93 3.19
C ILE A 209 4.76 -4.99 3.50
N ARG A 210 3.87 -4.71 2.52
CA ARG A 210 2.72 -3.81 2.71
C ARG A 210 1.65 -4.42 3.60
N ASP A 211 1.16 -5.61 3.28
CA ASP A 211 0.00 -6.22 3.94
C ASP A 211 0.37 -6.92 5.26
N GLY A 212 1.62 -7.34 5.40
CA GLY A 212 2.06 -8.20 6.48
C GLY A 212 2.18 -9.66 6.07
N PHE A 213 3.08 -10.36 6.76
CA PHE A 213 3.20 -11.80 6.69
C PHE A 213 2.20 -12.45 7.64
N GLU A 214 1.57 -13.52 7.18
CA GLU A 214 0.77 -14.39 8.03
C GLU A 214 1.60 -15.60 8.48
N VAL A 215 1.67 -15.82 9.79
CA VAL A 215 2.36 -16.96 10.39
C VAL A 215 1.36 -17.82 11.15
N ALA A 216 1.06 -19.00 10.63
CA ALA A 216 0.12 -19.92 11.27
C ALA A 216 0.81 -20.77 12.34
N ILE A 217 0.28 -20.77 13.56
CA ILE A 217 0.74 -21.67 14.62
C ILE A 217 -0.13 -22.94 14.60
N VAL A 218 0.42 -24.02 14.04
CA VAL A 218 -0.25 -25.31 13.85
C VAL A 218 0.18 -26.27 14.95
N GLY A 219 -0.72 -27.10 15.46
CA GLY A 219 -0.37 -28.06 16.50
C GLY A 219 -1.57 -28.80 17.06
N ALA A 220 -1.33 -29.90 17.77
CA ALA A 220 -2.40 -30.68 18.41
C ALA A 220 -3.13 -29.85 19.49
N PRO A 221 -4.33 -30.24 19.93
CA PRO A 221 -4.93 -29.69 21.14
C PRO A 221 -3.96 -29.77 22.32
N ASN A 222 -3.96 -28.77 23.20
CA ASN A 222 -3.15 -28.73 24.41
C ASN A 222 -1.62 -28.71 24.21
N VAL A 223 -1.07 -28.55 23.00
CA VAL A 223 0.39 -28.45 22.78
C VAL A 223 1.01 -27.12 23.25
N GLY A 224 0.17 -26.15 23.64
CA GLY A 224 0.60 -24.85 24.16
C GLY A 224 0.43 -23.66 23.20
N LYS A 225 -0.32 -23.83 22.09
CA LYS A 225 -0.58 -22.77 21.09
C LYS A 225 -1.10 -21.46 21.70
N SER A 226 -2.26 -21.51 22.38
CA SER A 226 -2.89 -20.31 22.96
C SER A 226 -2.04 -19.69 24.07
N THR A 227 -1.27 -20.50 24.80
CA THR A 227 -0.30 -19.99 25.79
C THR A 227 0.85 -19.24 25.12
N LEU A 228 1.36 -19.73 23.98
CA LEU A 228 2.37 -19.03 23.19
C LEU A 228 1.81 -17.73 22.59
N LEU A 229 0.62 -17.76 22.00
CA LEU A 229 -0.01 -16.58 21.41
C LEU A 229 -0.29 -15.48 22.44
N ASN A 230 -0.82 -15.84 23.62
CA ASN A 230 -1.01 -14.87 24.69
C ASN A 230 0.31 -14.25 25.15
N ARG A 231 1.41 -15.01 25.15
CA ARG A 231 2.74 -14.48 25.44
C ARG A 231 3.23 -13.54 24.34
N LEU A 232 3.01 -13.87 23.08
CA LEU A 232 3.36 -12.99 21.95
C LEU A 232 2.56 -11.68 22.02
N ALA A 233 1.26 -11.76 22.32
CA ALA A 233 0.39 -10.60 22.48
C ALA A 233 0.79 -9.72 23.68
N GLY A 234 1.34 -10.32 24.74
CA GLY A 234 1.80 -9.60 25.93
C GLY A 234 3.19 -8.97 25.81
N ARG A 235 3.88 -9.08 24.67
CA ARG A 235 5.16 -8.40 24.42
C ARG A 235 4.92 -6.96 23.96
N GLU A 236 5.81 -6.05 24.38
CA GLU A 236 5.78 -4.62 23.97
C GLU A 236 5.88 -4.40 22.45
N ALA A 237 6.36 -5.40 21.69
CA ALA A 237 6.45 -5.37 20.23
C ALA A 237 5.13 -5.68 19.51
N ALA A 238 4.06 -6.00 20.24
CA ALA A 238 2.73 -6.16 19.65
C ALA A 238 2.20 -4.80 19.19
N ILE A 239 1.78 -4.71 17.93
CA ILE A 239 1.22 -3.48 17.39
C ILE A 239 -0.20 -3.37 17.92
N THR A 240 -0.46 -2.39 18.80
CA THR A 240 -1.79 -2.14 19.33
C THR A 240 -2.66 -1.55 18.22
N SER A 241 -3.62 -2.32 17.70
CA SER A 241 -4.66 -1.80 16.83
C SER A 241 -5.88 -1.40 17.65
N ASP A 242 -6.30 -0.14 17.54
CA ASP A 242 -7.51 0.41 18.18
C ASP A 242 -8.81 0.08 17.42
N ILE A 243 -8.77 -0.82 16.43
CA ILE A 243 -9.95 -1.17 15.63
C ILE A 243 -10.84 -2.13 16.41
N ALA A 244 -11.82 -1.56 17.13
CA ALA A 244 -12.94 -2.28 17.69
C ALA A 244 -13.77 -2.94 16.58
N GLY A 245 -13.63 -4.26 16.35
CA GLY A 245 -14.38 -4.87 15.24
C GLY A 245 -14.29 -6.36 14.93
N THR A 246 -13.61 -7.24 15.68
CA THR A 246 -13.65 -8.69 15.39
C THR A 246 -13.93 -9.54 16.62
N THR A 247 -15.06 -9.28 17.28
CA THR A 247 -15.63 -10.23 18.24
C THR A 247 -16.17 -11.46 17.51
N ARG A 248 -15.34 -12.51 17.34
CA ARG A 248 -15.66 -13.97 17.48
C ARG A 248 -14.80 -14.93 16.63
N ASP A 249 -13.89 -14.45 15.79
CA ASP A 249 -13.02 -15.29 14.96
C ASP A 249 -11.56 -15.24 15.43
N VAL A 250 -10.79 -16.29 15.11
CA VAL A 250 -9.33 -16.52 15.30
C VAL A 250 -8.59 -15.41 16.06
N ILE A 251 -7.97 -15.75 17.21
CA ILE A 251 -7.06 -14.82 17.90
C ILE A 251 -5.90 -14.49 16.95
N GLU A 252 -5.88 -13.25 16.46
CA GLU A 252 -4.81 -12.69 15.65
C GLU A 252 -3.90 -11.86 16.53
N VAL A 253 -2.58 -12.10 16.44
CA VAL A 253 -1.58 -11.32 17.14
C VAL A 253 -0.70 -10.62 16.12
N ARG A 254 -0.84 -9.30 16.01
CA ARG A 254 -0.01 -8.46 15.13
C ARG A 254 1.23 -7.98 15.88
N MET A 255 2.39 -8.12 15.28
CA MET A 255 3.65 -7.65 15.84
C MET A 255 4.69 -7.37 14.76
N GLU A 256 5.73 -6.63 15.15
CA GLU A 256 6.91 -6.44 14.31
C GLU A 256 7.94 -7.55 14.57
N ILE A 257 8.46 -8.18 13.50
CA ILE A 257 9.61 -9.10 13.55
C ILE A 257 10.65 -8.63 12.53
N GLY A 258 11.83 -8.23 13.00
CA GLY A 258 12.90 -7.76 12.11
C GLY A 258 12.53 -6.53 11.28
N GLY A 259 11.61 -5.68 11.76
CA GLY A 259 11.08 -4.56 10.99
C GLY A 259 9.98 -4.92 10.00
N LEU A 260 9.56 -6.20 9.92
CA LEU A 260 8.47 -6.66 9.06
C LEU A 260 7.16 -6.81 9.87
N PRO A 261 6.00 -6.46 9.28
CA PRO A 261 4.70 -6.69 9.89
C PRO A 261 4.35 -8.17 9.83
N VAL A 262 4.02 -8.76 10.98
CA VAL A 262 3.68 -10.19 11.09
C VAL A 262 2.41 -10.36 11.89
N THR A 263 1.46 -11.13 11.34
CA THR A 263 0.24 -11.56 12.02
C THR A 263 0.32 -13.05 12.32
N PHE A 264 0.34 -13.41 13.60
CA PHE A 264 0.21 -14.79 14.02
C PHE A 264 -1.25 -15.21 14.04
N LEU A 265 -1.53 -16.38 13.46
CA LEU A 265 -2.86 -16.98 13.39
C LEU A 265 -2.98 -18.15 14.36
N ASP A 266 -4.02 -18.14 15.21
CA ASP A 266 -4.36 -19.30 16.04
C ASP A 266 -5.14 -20.36 15.26
N THR A 267 -4.58 -21.57 15.12
CA THR A 267 -5.33 -22.73 14.61
C THR A 267 -6.03 -23.51 15.72
N ALA A 268 -6.16 -22.99 16.95
CA ALA A 268 -6.85 -23.69 18.05
C ALA A 268 -8.34 -23.97 17.79
N GLY A 269 -8.93 -23.39 16.74
CA GLY A 269 -10.27 -23.71 16.24
C GLY A 269 -10.42 -25.06 15.54
N LEU A 270 -9.34 -25.83 15.35
CA LEU A 270 -9.37 -27.16 14.72
C LEU A 270 -9.97 -28.27 15.62
N ARG A 271 -11.14 -28.05 16.21
CA ARG A 271 -11.86 -29.05 17.02
C ARG A 271 -12.87 -29.81 16.18
N THR A 272 -12.82 -31.13 16.10
CA THR A 272 -13.95 -31.93 15.61
C THR A 272 -15.08 -31.94 16.65
N THR A 273 -16.04 -31.03 16.52
CA THR A 273 -17.30 -31.04 17.27
C THR A 273 -18.47 -31.15 16.29
N GLY A 274 -19.52 -31.87 16.70
CA GLY A 274 -20.61 -32.33 15.82
C GLY A 274 -21.62 -31.27 15.37
N ASP A 275 -21.25 -29.99 15.40
CA ASP A 275 -22.11 -28.88 15.00
C ASP A 275 -21.66 -28.31 13.64
N VAL A 276 -22.61 -28.21 12.69
CA VAL A 276 -22.34 -27.90 11.27
C VAL A 276 -21.74 -26.50 11.08
N LEU A 277 -22.04 -25.57 12.01
CA LEU A 277 -21.48 -24.21 12.03
C LEU A 277 -20.00 -24.17 12.49
N GLU A 278 -19.57 -25.10 13.34
CA GLU A 278 -18.17 -25.18 13.80
C GLU A 278 -17.26 -25.85 12.75
N GLN A 279 -17.78 -26.80 11.96
CA GLN A 279 -17.03 -27.40 10.85
C GLN A 279 -16.56 -26.38 9.80
N ALA A 280 -17.44 -25.44 9.41
CA ALA A 280 -17.05 -24.36 8.50
C ALA A 280 -15.95 -23.45 9.08
N GLY A 281 -15.92 -23.28 10.41
CA GLY A 281 -14.87 -22.55 11.12
C GLY A 281 -13.52 -23.28 11.10
N ILE A 282 -13.53 -24.61 11.28
CA ILE A 282 -12.33 -25.47 11.17
C ILE A 282 -11.76 -25.40 9.75
N ASP A 283 -12.61 -25.62 8.74
CA ASP A 283 -12.19 -25.67 7.33
C ASP A 283 -11.60 -24.32 6.90
N ARG A 284 -12.20 -23.21 7.37
CA ARG A 284 -11.67 -21.86 7.14
C ARG A 284 -10.32 -21.64 7.84
N ALA A 285 -10.15 -22.13 9.07
CA ALA A 285 -8.89 -22.04 9.80
C ALA A 285 -7.79 -22.91 9.14
N LEU A 286 -8.12 -24.10 8.64
CA LEU A 286 -7.21 -24.95 7.86
C LEU A 286 -6.79 -24.27 6.57
N ALA A 287 -7.75 -23.77 5.79
CA ALA A 287 -7.49 -23.10 4.53
C ALA A 287 -6.59 -21.87 4.72
N ARG A 288 -6.83 -21.08 5.77
CA ARG A 288 -5.99 -19.92 6.09
C ARG A 288 -4.61 -20.34 6.58
N ALA A 289 -4.51 -21.38 7.41
CA ALA A 289 -3.22 -21.91 7.85
C ALA A 289 -2.40 -22.51 6.68
N GLU A 290 -3.07 -23.08 5.67
CA GLU A 290 -2.43 -23.56 4.45
C GLU A 290 -2.02 -22.43 3.51
N ALA A 291 -2.77 -21.33 3.49
CA ALA A 291 -2.44 -20.12 2.73
C ALA A 291 -1.45 -19.17 3.42
N ALA A 292 -1.16 -19.41 4.71
CA ALA A 292 -0.22 -18.61 5.49
C ALA A 292 1.18 -18.64 4.86
N ASP A 293 1.92 -17.54 4.97
CA ASP A 293 3.26 -17.46 4.41
C ASP A 293 4.20 -18.47 5.07
N LEU A 294 4.10 -18.61 6.39
CA LEU A 294 4.92 -19.54 7.16
C LEU A 294 4.07 -20.29 8.17
N ARG A 295 4.37 -21.57 8.38
CA ARG A 295 3.70 -22.39 9.38
C ARG A 295 4.69 -22.83 10.44
N VAL A 296 4.29 -22.66 11.70
CA VAL A 296 5.03 -23.10 12.88
C VAL A 296 4.28 -24.27 13.49
N PHE A 297 4.80 -25.48 13.30
CA PHE A 297 4.27 -26.71 13.86
C PHE A 297 4.77 -26.90 15.29
N LEU A 298 3.92 -26.62 16.26
CA LEU A 298 4.12 -26.98 17.66
C LEU A 298 3.81 -28.47 17.87
N THR A 299 4.81 -29.23 18.31
CA THR A 299 4.70 -30.66 18.65
C THR A 299 5.09 -30.93 20.10
N SER A 300 4.42 -31.91 20.73
CA SER A 300 4.81 -32.51 22.01
C SER A 300 5.05 -34.02 21.88
N GLY A 301 5.32 -34.51 20.66
CA GLY A 301 5.43 -35.93 20.33
C GLY A 301 4.22 -36.54 19.62
N GLU A 302 3.13 -35.78 19.46
CA GLU A 302 1.93 -36.17 18.70
C GLU A 302 1.85 -35.45 17.35
N THR A 303 1.31 -36.12 16.32
CA THR A 303 1.09 -35.55 14.98
C THR A 303 -0.27 -34.88 14.86
N VAL A 304 -0.37 -33.78 14.11
CA VAL A 304 -1.65 -33.12 13.79
C VAL A 304 -2.33 -33.86 12.64
N PRO A 305 -3.56 -34.37 12.79
CA PRO A 305 -4.31 -34.95 11.68
C PRO A 305 -4.64 -33.89 10.63
N GLY A 306 -4.37 -34.17 9.35
CA GLY A 306 -4.77 -33.32 8.22
C GLY A 306 -3.77 -32.25 7.78
N LEU A 307 -2.73 -31.95 8.56
CA LEU A 307 -1.65 -31.02 8.18
C LEU A 307 -0.28 -31.64 8.47
N THR A 308 0.52 -31.81 7.43
CA THR A 308 1.91 -32.28 7.54
C THR A 308 2.89 -31.14 7.30
N PRO A 309 4.03 -31.12 8.04
CA PRO A 309 5.12 -30.21 7.73
C PRO A 309 5.62 -30.41 6.30
N ARG A 310 5.87 -29.30 5.60
CA ARG A 310 6.48 -29.18 4.28
C ARG A 310 7.81 -28.41 4.41
N GLY A 311 8.59 -28.35 3.33
CA GLY A 311 9.99 -27.93 3.33
C GLY A 311 10.33 -26.68 4.16
N ASP A 312 9.56 -25.60 4.00
CA ASP A 312 9.83 -24.30 4.65
C ASP A 312 9.23 -24.15 6.05
N ASP A 313 8.47 -25.15 6.53
CA ASP A 313 7.79 -25.04 7.82
C ASP A 313 8.75 -25.20 8.99
N LEU A 314 8.49 -24.47 10.07
CA LEU A 314 9.23 -24.60 11.32
C LEU A 314 8.58 -25.64 12.20
N VAL A 315 9.30 -26.71 12.54
CA VAL A 315 8.87 -27.69 13.55
C VAL A 315 9.50 -27.34 14.89
N VAL A 316 8.66 -27.13 15.90
CA VAL A 316 9.06 -26.57 17.19
C VAL A 316 8.49 -27.42 18.32
N ALA A 317 9.32 -27.84 19.27
CA ALA A 317 8.85 -28.55 20.44
C ALA A 317 8.14 -27.58 21.40
N GLY A 318 6.85 -27.82 21.67
CA GLY A 318 6.08 -27.07 22.67
C GLY A 318 6.30 -27.57 24.09
N LYS A 319 5.99 -26.74 25.08
CA LYS A 319 6.08 -27.07 26.52
C LYS A 319 7.49 -27.50 26.96
N SER A 320 8.52 -26.80 26.50
CA SER A 320 9.91 -27.09 26.89
C SER A 320 10.21 -26.95 28.39
N ASP A 321 9.27 -26.39 29.17
CA ASP A 321 9.30 -26.39 30.64
C ASP A 321 9.01 -27.77 31.27
N THR A 322 8.34 -28.66 30.54
CA THR A 322 7.90 -29.99 31.03
C THR A 322 8.39 -31.14 30.18
N ILE A 323 8.80 -30.89 28.93
CA ILE A 323 9.28 -31.89 27.98
C ILE A 323 10.71 -31.53 27.57
N SER A 324 11.65 -32.48 27.73
CA SER A 324 13.00 -32.33 27.20
C SER A 324 12.96 -32.56 25.68
N ALA A 325 13.24 -31.52 24.90
CA ALA A 325 13.29 -31.66 23.45
C ALA A 325 14.59 -32.38 23.03
N PRO A 326 14.53 -33.40 22.16
CA PRO A 326 15.72 -33.84 21.42
C PRO A 326 16.13 -32.73 20.43
N ASP A 327 17.42 -32.67 20.07
CA ASP A 327 18.05 -31.67 19.19
C ASP A 327 17.08 -30.91 18.26
N GLY A 328 16.86 -29.62 18.52
CA GLY A 328 15.96 -28.76 17.75
C GLY A 328 15.43 -27.55 18.53
N LEU A 329 14.68 -26.67 17.83
CA LEU A 329 14.07 -25.48 18.41
C LEU A 329 12.89 -25.86 19.34
N ALA A 330 12.90 -25.36 20.57
CA ALA A 330 11.90 -25.68 21.59
C ALA A 330 11.41 -24.43 22.33
N VAL A 331 10.10 -24.31 22.54
CA VAL A 331 9.48 -23.13 23.17
C VAL A 331 8.56 -23.48 24.33
N SER A 332 8.54 -22.58 25.31
CA SER A 332 7.56 -22.61 26.40
C SER A 332 6.79 -21.30 26.42
N GLY A 333 5.50 -21.35 26.07
CA GLY A 333 4.60 -20.21 26.24
C GLY A 333 4.38 -19.81 27.70
N LEU A 334 4.69 -20.68 28.66
CA LEU A 334 4.52 -20.40 30.10
C LEU A 334 5.75 -19.74 30.74
N THR A 335 6.96 -20.08 30.32
CA THR A 335 8.20 -19.49 30.87
C THR A 335 8.80 -18.45 29.94
N GLY A 336 8.65 -18.63 28.62
CA GLY A 336 9.24 -17.78 27.58
C GLY A 336 10.51 -18.31 26.99
N SER A 337 11.01 -19.44 27.50
CA SER A 337 12.17 -20.12 26.95
C SER A 337 11.97 -20.39 25.45
N GLY A 338 13.01 -20.11 24.65
CA GLY A 338 13.05 -20.33 23.20
C GLY A 338 12.18 -19.41 22.34
N VAL A 339 11.31 -18.58 22.92
CA VAL A 339 10.41 -17.72 22.13
C VAL A 339 11.17 -16.68 21.32
N SER A 340 12.25 -16.11 21.87
CA SER A 340 13.08 -15.16 21.13
C SER A 340 13.79 -15.84 19.95
N GLU A 341 14.37 -17.02 20.16
CA GLU A 341 15.02 -17.80 19.10
C GLU A 341 14.04 -18.20 17.98
N LEU A 342 12.79 -18.53 18.34
CA LEU A 342 11.73 -18.76 17.37
C LEU A 342 11.44 -17.51 16.52
N LEU A 343 11.33 -16.34 17.15
CA LEU A 343 11.08 -15.10 16.42
C LEU A 343 12.27 -14.70 15.55
N ASP A 344 13.50 -14.90 16.01
CA ASP A 344 14.71 -14.65 15.23
C ASP A 344 14.72 -15.54 13.98
N ARG A 345 14.38 -16.83 14.14
CA ARG A 345 14.33 -17.78 13.02
C ARG A 345 13.22 -17.44 12.01
N ILE A 346 12.06 -17.02 12.49
CA ILE A 346 10.99 -16.50 11.63
C ILE A 346 11.49 -15.26 10.88
N GLY A 347 12.12 -14.31 11.58
CA GLY A 347 12.69 -13.10 11.01
C GLY A 347 13.69 -13.38 9.89
N GLU A 348 14.62 -14.33 10.09
CA GLU A 348 15.58 -14.76 9.06
C GLU A 348 14.88 -15.26 7.78
N ILE A 349 13.86 -16.12 7.92
CA ILE A 349 13.11 -16.67 6.79
C ILE A 349 12.37 -15.56 6.04
N LEU A 350 11.67 -14.69 6.76
CA LEU A 350 10.89 -13.61 6.17
C LEU A 350 11.81 -12.57 5.49
N HIS A 351 12.97 -12.25 6.07
CA HIS A 351 13.96 -11.37 5.47
C HIS A 351 14.49 -11.89 4.13
N HIS A 352 14.77 -13.19 4.04
CA HIS A 352 15.20 -13.80 2.77
C HIS A 352 14.11 -13.67 1.69
N ARG A 353 12.83 -13.82 2.08
CA ARG A 353 11.69 -13.72 1.15
C ARG A 353 11.44 -12.31 0.62
N VAL A 354 11.82 -11.28 1.37
CA VAL A 354 11.68 -9.88 0.93
C VAL A 354 12.90 -9.32 0.21
N ALA A 355 13.99 -10.09 0.10
CA ALA A 355 15.24 -9.61 -0.48
C ALA A 355 15.11 -9.12 -1.94
N SER A 356 14.14 -9.68 -2.69
CA SER A 356 13.84 -9.32 -4.07
C SER A 356 12.67 -8.33 -4.22
N ALA A 357 12.21 -7.69 -3.14
CA ALA A 357 11.06 -6.79 -3.19
C ALA A 357 11.31 -5.61 -4.14
N GLY A 358 10.41 -5.50 -5.14
CA GLY A 358 10.42 -4.43 -6.13
C GLY A 358 9.76 -3.13 -5.63
N ALA A 359 9.56 -2.18 -6.54
CA ALA A 359 8.80 -0.97 -6.24
C ALA A 359 7.28 -1.15 -6.48
N LEU A 360 6.90 -2.15 -7.27
CA LEU A 360 5.52 -2.49 -7.54
C LEU A 360 4.95 -3.36 -6.42
N VAL A 361 3.89 -2.89 -5.79
CA VAL A 361 3.38 -3.51 -4.56
C VAL A 361 2.04 -4.23 -4.72
N ARG A 362 1.14 -3.76 -5.59
CA ARG A 362 -0.25 -4.25 -5.70
C ARG A 362 -0.41 -5.28 -6.80
N GLU A 363 -1.42 -6.15 -6.66
CA GLU A 363 -1.83 -7.09 -7.70
C GLU A 363 -2.19 -6.39 -9.02
N ARG A 364 -2.84 -5.23 -8.95
CA ARG A 364 -3.09 -4.34 -10.11
C ARG A 364 -1.80 -4.06 -10.89
N HIS A 365 -0.71 -3.77 -10.19
CA HIS A 365 0.57 -3.51 -10.84
C HIS A 365 1.12 -4.76 -11.53
N ARG A 366 1.01 -5.91 -10.86
CA ARG A 366 1.41 -7.20 -11.43
C ARG A 366 0.65 -7.51 -12.71
N LEU A 367 -0.68 -7.34 -12.71
CA LEU A 367 -1.52 -7.60 -13.87
C LEU A 367 -1.18 -6.68 -15.05
N ALA A 368 -0.96 -5.39 -14.81
CA ALA A 368 -0.55 -4.44 -15.84
C ALA A 368 0.82 -4.80 -16.43
N VAL A 369 1.80 -5.18 -15.58
CA VAL A 369 3.11 -5.63 -16.03
C VAL A 369 3.03 -6.95 -16.82
N ILE A 370 2.20 -7.90 -16.40
CA ILE A 370 1.99 -9.16 -17.13
C ILE A 370 1.35 -8.90 -18.50
N GLY A 371 0.37 -7.99 -18.56
CA GLY A 371 -0.22 -7.56 -19.83
C GLY A 371 0.82 -6.95 -20.77
N ALA A 372 1.70 -6.08 -20.25
CA ALA A 372 2.80 -5.50 -21.02
C ALA A 372 3.81 -6.56 -21.49
N LEU A 373 4.20 -7.50 -20.61
CA LEU A 373 5.10 -8.61 -20.94
C LEU A 373 4.54 -9.50 -22.07
N SER A 374 3.25 -9.84 -21.99
CA SER A 374 2.58 -10.64 -23.02
C SER A 374 2.59 -9.91 -24.37
N ALA A 375 2.20 -8.63 -24.38
CA ALA A 375 2.19 -7.82 -25.59
C ALA A 375 3.61 -7.64 -26.18
N LEU A 376 4.63 -7.44 -25.34
CA LEU A 376 6.02 -7.37 -25.78
C LEU A 376 6.53 -8.68 -26.38
N ALA A 377 6.15 -9.83 -25.79
CA ALA A 377 6.52 -11.14 -26.32
C ALA A 377 5.89 -11.39 -27.70
N GLU A 378 4.64 -10.99 -27.89
CA GLU A 378 3.95 -11.03 -29.19
C GLU A 378 4.62 -10.08 -30.21
N ALA A 379 4.91 -8.83 -29.83
CA ALA A 379 5.62 -7.88 -30.68
C ALA A 379 6.98 -8.43 -31.13
N ARG A 380 7.75 -8.98 -30.19
CA ARG A 380 9.04 -9.61 -30.46
C ARG A 380 8.91 -10.76 -31.46
N ALA A 381 7.90 -11.60 -31.29
CA ALA A 381 7.66 -12.74 -32.17
C ALA A 381 7.37 -12.26 -33.60
N GLU A 382 6.55 -11.21 -33.76
CA GLU A 382 6.21 -10.63 -35.07
C GLU A 382 7.42 -9.98 -35.76
N VAL A 383 8.29 -9.27 -35.03
CA VAL A 383 9.52 -8.67 -35.58
C VAL A 383 10.52 -9.73 -36.08
N LEU A 384 10.58 -10.89 -35.43
CA LEU A 384 11.48 -11.98 -35.82
C LEU A 384 11.00 -12.80 -37.03
N ARG A 385 9.76 -12.58 -37.50
CA ARG A 385 9.23 -13.35 -38.63
C ARG A 385 9.81 -12.86 -39.96
N GLU A 386 10.07 -13.81 -40.86
CA GLU A 386 10.55 -13.52 -42.22
C GLU A 386 9.52 -12.76 -43.07
N ASP A 387 8.22 -12.87 -42.76
CA ASP A 387 7.14 -12.18 -43.49
C ASP A 387 6.90 -10.73 -43.00
N GLN A 388 7.77 -10.19 -42.13
CA GLN A 388 7.85 -8.79 -41.71
C GLN A 388 6.48 -8.12 -41.46
N ARG A 389 5.70 -8.67 -40.52
CA ARG A 389 4.39 -8.12 -40.11
C ARG A 389 4.53 -6.94 -39.16
N VAL A 390 5.22 -5.91 -39.62
CA VAL A 390 5.58 -4.71 -38.84
C VAL A 390 4.34 -4.01 -38.26
N GLU A 391 3.21 -4.05 -38.97
CA GLU A 391 1.92 -3.50 -38.50
C GLU A 391 1.40 -4.21 -37.24
N LEU A 392 1.51 -5.54 -37.18
CA LEU A 392 1.08 -6.32 -36.01
C LEU A 392 2.03 -6.05 -34.84
N ALA A 393 3.34 -6.04 -35.09
CA ALA A 393 4.32 -5.69 -34.07
C ALA A 393 4.04 -4.30 -33.47
N ALA A 394 3.75 -3.29 -34.30
CA ALA A 394 3.39 -1.95 -33.85
C ALA A 394 2.09 -1.94 -33.02
N ASP A 395 1.08 -2.74 -33.39
CA ASP A 395 -0.14 -2.88 -32.58
C ASP A 395 0.14 -3.47 -31.19
N HIS A 396 0.94 -4.53 -31.12
CA HIS A 396 1.35 -5.13 -29.86
C HIS A 396 2.14 -4.14 -28.98
N LEU A 397 3.03 -3.32 -29.56
CA LEU A 397 3.71 -2.25 -28.81
C LEU A 397 2.74 -1.21 -28.25
N ARG A 398 1.71 -0.80 -29.01
CA ARG A 398 0.66 0.12 -28.52
C ARG A 398 -0.12 -0.48 -27.35
N ARG A 399 -0.41 -1.79 -27.38
CA ARG A 399 -1.04 -2.50 -26.25
C ARG A 399 -0.14 -2.51 -25.02
N ALA A 400 1.17 -2.72 -25.19
CA ALA A 400 2.13 -2.65 -24.10
C ALA A 400 2.18 -1.24 -23.46
N VAL A 401 2.19 -0.18 -24.27
CA VAL A 401 2.13 1.21 -23.78
C VAL A 401 0.86 1.45 -22.96
N ARG A 402 -0.30 1.04 -23.48
CA ARG A 402 -1.57 1.18 -22.76
C ARG A 402 -1.56 0.44 -21.42
N ALA A 403 -1.02 -0.78 -21.39
CA ALA A 403 -0.87 -1.53 -20.14
C ALA A 403 0.01 -0.78 -19.13
N LEU A 404 1.13 -0.18 -19.55
CA LEU A 404 1.97 0.63 -18.66
C LEU A 404 1.29 1.93 -18.21
N ASP A 405 0.51 2.58 -19.08
CA ASP A 405 -0.23 3.79 -18.73
C ASP A 405 -1.31 3.54 -17.67
N THR A 406 -1.86 2.32 -17.57
CA THR A 406 -2.75 1.96 -16.45
C THR A 406 -2.04 1.99 -15.10
N LEU A 407 -0.73 1.69 -15.01
CA LEU A 407 0.02 1.66 -13.75
C LEU A 407 -0.03 3.01 -13.05
N VAL A 408 0.30 4.08 -13.78
CA VAL A 408 0.36 5.46 -13.31
C VAL A 408 -0.98 6.19 -13.35
N GLY A 409 -2.02 5.52 -13.87
CA GLY A 409 -3.38 6.05 -13.90
C GLY A 409 -3.65 7.07 -15.00
N ARG A 410 -2.98 6.93 -16.16
CA ARG A 410 -3.23 7.75 -17.36
C ARG A 410 -4.46 7.31 -18.15
N VAL A 411 -4.88 6.06 -17.99
CA VAL A 411 -6.03 5.43 -18.67
C VAL A 411 -6.76 4.49 -17.71
N ASP A 412 -8.06 4.28 -17.93
CA ASP A 412 -8.88 3.23 -17.32
C ASP A 412 -8.86 3.21 -15.76
N VAL A 413 -9.04 4.37 -15.11
CA VAL A 413 -8.96 4.50 -13.63
C VAL A 413 -10.29 4.70 -12.90
N ASP A 414 -11.37 5.09 -13.58
CA ASP A 414 -12.56 5.66 -12.91
C ASP A 414 -13.20 4.73 -11.85
N ASP A 415 -13.27 3.42 -12.12
CA ASP A 415 -13.85 2.44 -11.19
C ASP A 415 -12.97 2.19 -9.96
N LEU A 416 -11.64 2.35 -10.09
CA LEU A 416 -10.66 2.11 -9.02
C LEU A 416 -10.55 3.29 -8.05
N LEU A 417 -10.75 4.51 -8.55
CA LEU A 417 -10.62 5.73 -7.75
C LEU A 417 -11.62 5.74 -6.59
N GLY A 418 -12.84 5.24 -6.81
CA GLY A 418 -13.88 5.17 -5.77
C GLY A 418 -13.44 4.35 -4.56
N GLU A 419 -12.91 3.15 -4.76
CA GLU A 419 -12.44 2.28 -3.69
C GLU A 419 -11.20 2.82 -3.00
N ILE A 420 -10.22 3.31 -3.79
CA ILE A 420 -8.98 3.88 -3.26
C ILE A 420 -9.33 5.05 -2.33
N PHE A 421 -10.09 6.05 -2.80
CA PHE A 421 -10.37 7.25 -2.01
C PHE A 421 -11.36 7.00 -0.86
N ALA A 422 -12.24 6.00 -0.95
CA ALA A 422 -13.09 5.60 0.17
C ALA A 422 -12.30 5.05 1.37
N SER A 423 -11.11 4.49 1.14
CA SER A 423 -10.22 4.02 2.21
C SER A 423 -9.45 5.15 2.92
N PHE A 424 -9.38 6.35 2.33
CA PHE A 424 -8.68 7.49 2.94
C PHE A 424 -9.51 8.15 4.05
N CYS A 425 -8.81 8.66 5.06
CA CYS A 425 -9.42 9.49 6.10
C CYS A 425 -9.93 10.83 5.54
N ILE A 426 -11.06 11.34 6.07
CA ILE A 426 -11.53 12.71 5.79
C ILE A 426 -10.42 13.72 6.17
N GLY A 427 -10.00 14.56 5.23
CA GLY A 427 -8.93 15.55 5.42
C GLY A 427 -7.66 15.29 4.61
N LYS A 428 -7.57 14.14 3.96
CA LYS A 428 -6.64 13.84 2.88
C LYS A 428 -7.39 13.15 1.77
#